data_AF-A0A432SX53-F1
#
_entry.id   AF-A0A432SX53-F1
#
_cell.length_a   1.000
_cell.length_b   1.000
_cell.length_c   1.000
_cell.angle_alpha   90.00
_cell.angle_beta   90.00
_cell.angle_gamma   90.00
#
_symmetry.space_group_name_H-M   'P 1'
#
loop_
_entity.id
_entity.type
_entity.pdbx_description
1 polymer ?
#
loop_
_entity_poly.entity_id
_entity_poly.type
_entity_poly.pdbx_seq_one_letter_code
_entity_poly.pdbx_strand_id
1 'polypeptide(L)'
;MVAGKSDKSTLEAIAKENLPLLKNMNQAVGMFAKASDSKLKPEVAETLNRAGKQRMLTQKMTKELLLVANGINVDENKANAKKTAELFETTLKDLTDKCKNDEIKKQLGVVAKLWADYKGIIEKADVSEASLKKAEELNMPLLKNMNKAVKMYEANAK
;
A
#
# COMPACT_ATOMS: atom_id res chain seq x y z
N MET A 1 -17.81 -14.38 10.65
CA MET A 1 -18.48 -13.24 9.96
C MET A 1 -18.19 -11.93 10.70
N VAL A 2 -17.33 -11.06 10.15
CA VAL A 2 -17.16 -9.70 10.71
C VAL A 2 -18.31 -8.83 10.19
N ALA A 3 -19.31 -8.63 11.03
CA ALA A 3 -20.51 -7.85 10.73
C ALA A 3 -20.23 -6.34 10.85
N GLY A 4 -19.59 -5.77 9.83
CA GLY A 4 -19.77 -4.36 9.50
C GLY A 4 -21.03 -4.23 8.65
N LYS A 5 -22.12 -3.69 9.21
CA LYS A 5 -23.38 -3.45 8.49
C LYS A 5 -23.23 -2.30 7.48
N SER A 6 -22.45 -2.51 6.43
CA SER A 6 -22.49 -1.69 5.23
C SER A 6 -23.22 -2.50 4.18
N ASP A 7 -24.36 -2.01 3.70
CA ASP A 7 -25.06 -2.69 2.59
C ASP A 7 -24.18 -2.71 1.33
N LYS A 8 -24.41 -3.69 0.47
CA LYS A 8 -23.59 -3.91 -0.74
C LYS A 8 -23.53 -2.64 -1.61
N SER A 9 -24.63 -1.89 -1.71
CA SER A 9 -24.70 -0.61 -2.41
C SER A 9 -23.72 0.43 -1.87
N THR A 10 -23.55 0.51 -0.55
CA THR A 10 -22.59 1.42 0.09
C THR A 10 -21.16 1.02 -0.26
N LEU A 11 -20.84 -0.27 -0.24
CA LEU A 11 -19.51 -0.77 -0.63
C LEU A 11 -19.22 -0.55 -2.11
N GLU A 12 -20.21 -0.71 -2.97
CA GLU A 12 -20.11 -0.42 -4.42
C GLU A 12 -19.87 1.07 -4.69
N ALA A 13 -20.58 1.97 -3.98
CA ALA A 13 -20.36 3.41 -4.06
C ALA A 13 -18.94 3.79 -3.59
N ILE A 14 -18.49 3.23 -2.46
CA ILE A 14 -17.12 3.42 -1.96
C ILE A 14 -16.10 2.88 -2.98
N ALA A 15 -16.34 1.72 -3.59
CA ALA A 15 -15.44 1.15 -4.59
C ALA A 15 -15.29 2.07 -5.81
N LYS A 16 -16.40 2.63 -6.29
CA LYS A 16 -16.47 3.51 -7.46
C LYS A 16 -15.71 4.81 -7.25
N GLU A 17 -15.85 5.44 -6.09
CA GLU A 17 -15.21 6.73 -5.78
C GLU A 17 -13.73 6.60 -5.37
N ASN A 18 -13.29 5.41 -4.96
CA ASN A 18 -11.94 5.22 -4.43
C ASN A 18 -10.82 5.43 -5.46
N LEU A 19 -10.98 4.96 -6.70
CA LEU A 19 -9.94 5.15 -7.74
C LEU A 19 -9.81 6.63 -8.15
N PRO A 20 -10.92 7.36 -8.44
CA PRO A 20 -10.88 8.81 -8.63
C PRO A 20 -10.25 9.55 -7.46
N LEU A 21 -10.64 9.25 -6.22
CA LEU A 21 -10.09 9.91 -5.03
C LEU A 21 -8.57 9.67 -4.91
N LEU A 22 -8.13 8.42 -5.11
CA LEU A 22 -6.70 8.10 -5.06
C LEU A 22 -5.90 8.79 -6.16
N LYS A 23 -6.46 8.88 -7.37
CA LYS A 23 -5.84 9.60 -8.49
C LYS A 23 -5.73 11.09 -8.18
N ASN A 24 -6.80 11.70 -7.66
CA ASN A 24 -6.83 13.11 -7.27
C ASN A 24 -5.85 13.41 -6.13
N MET A 25 -5.76 12.54 -5.11
CA MET A 25 -4.77 12.68 -4.04
C MET A 25 -3.34 12.57 -4.57
N ASN A 26 -3.05 11.62 -5.46
CA ASN A 26 -1.73 11.50 -6.09
C ASN A 26 -1.39 12.73 -6.95
N GLN A 27 -2.37 13.29 -7.68
CA GLN A 27 -2.19 14.52 -8.45
C GLN A 27 -1.92 15.71 -7.54
N ALA A 28 -2.67 15.88 -6.45
CA ALA A 28 -2.46 16.94 -5.47
C ALA A 28 -1.07 16.85 -4.83
N VAL A 29 -0.65 15.66 -4.38
CA VAL A 29 0.71 15.43 -3.85
C VAL A 29 1.77 15.75 -4.90
N GLY A 30 1.56 15.37 -6.17
CA GLY A 30 2.44 15.72 -7.26
C GLY A 30 2.52 17.22 -7.55
N MET A 31 1.40 17.94 -7.43
CA MET A 31 1.36 19.40 -7.56
C MET A 31 2.09 20.09 -6.40
N PHE A 32 1.86 19.64 -5.16
CA PHE A 32 2.59 20.14 -3.99
C PHE A 32 4.09 19.88 -4.08
N ALA A 33 4.52 18.70 -4.55
CA ALA A 33 5.94 18.39 -4.74
C ALA A 33 6.59 19.29 -5.82
N LYS A 34 5.85 19.67 -6.87
CA LYS A 34 6.33 20.59 -7.91
C LYS A 34 6.33 22.05 -7.46
N ALA A 35 5.38 22.44 -6.62
CA ALA A 35 5.26 23.79 -6.09
C ALA A 35 6.15 24.03 -4.85
N SER A 36 6.54 22.97 -4.15
CA SER A 36 7.50 23.06 -3.05
C SER A 36 8.88 23.38 -3.60
N ASP A 37 9.48 24.45 -3.08
CA ASP A 37 10.87 24.86 -3.32
C ASP A 37 11.82 23.90 -2.59
N SER A 38 11.74 22.62 -2.97
CA SER A 38 12.36 21.51 -2.27
C SER A 38 13.87 21.60 -2.45
N LYS A 39 14.58 21.92 -1.36
CA LYS A 39 16.05 21.83 -1.26
C LYS A 39 16.58 20.39 -1.36
N LEU A 40 15.71 19.39 -1.42
CA LEU A 40 16.10 17.98 -1.56
C LEU A 40 16.60 17.70 -2.98
N LYS A 41 17.67 16.91 -3.08
CA LYS A 41 18.15 16.39 -4.36
C LYS A 41 17.04 15.59 -5.06
N PRO A 42 16.89 15.66 -6.38
CA PRO A 42 15.83 14.96 -7.13
C PRO A 42 15.73 13.46 -6.81
N GLU A 43 16.87 12.77 -6.62
CA GLU A 43 16.88 11.33 -6.31
C GLU A 43 16.29 11.02 -4.93
N VAL A 44 16.45 11.93 -3.97
CA VAL A 44 15.90 11.82 -2.61
C VAL A 44 14.40 12.06 -2.62
N ALA A 45 13.94 13.07 -3.36
CA ALA A 45 12.52 13.35 -3.55
C ALA A 45 11.79 12.18 -4.25
N GLU A 46 12.42 11.56 -5.25
CA GLU A 46 11.87 10.39 -5.93
C GLU A 46 11.76 9.19 -4.98
N THR A 47 12.79 8.95 -4.15
CA THR A 47 12.80 7.89 -3.15
C THR A 47 11.68 8.07 -2.13
N LEU A 48 11.49 9.29 -1.63
CA LEU A 48 10.39 9.63 -0.71
C LEU A 48 9.02 9.41 -1.33
N ASN A 49 8.83 9.77 -2.60
CA ASN A 49 7.57 9.53 -3.30
C ASN A 49 7.30 8.02 -3.45
N ARG A 50 8.32 7.25 -3.85
CA ARG A 50 8.21 5.77 -3.97
C ARG A 50 7.88 5.11 -2.63
N ALA A 51 8.54 5.53 -1.56
CA ALA A 51 8.25 5.06 -0.20
C ALA A 51 6.84 5.49 0.26
N GLY A 52 6.43 6.72 -0.06
CA GLY A 52 5.09 7.23 0.22
C GLY A 52 4.00 6.42 -0.45
N LYS A 53 4.20 6.02 -1.73
CA LYS A 53 3.27 5.18 -2.50
C LYS A 53 3.06 3.80 -1.88
N GLN A 54 4.03 3.24 -1.16
CA GLN A 54 3.87 1.92 -0.52
C GLN A 54 2.68 1.88 0.44
N ARG A 55 2.47 2.95 1.22
CA ARG A 55 1.35 3.08 2.17
C ARG A 55 0.00 2.96 1.47
N MET A 56 -0.11 3.66 0.34
CA MET A 56 -1.28 3.62 -0.52
C MET A 56 -1.48 2.23 -1.12
N LEU A 57 -0.42 1.60 -1.63
CA LEU A 57 -0.51 0.26 -2.22
C LEU A 57 -0.98 -0.77 -1.19
N THR A 58 -0.51 -0.68 0.06
CA THR A 58 -0.99 -1.53 1.17
C THR A 58 -2.50 -1.39 1.38
N GLN A 59 -3.04 -0.16 1.44
CA GLN A 59 -4.49 0.01 1.61
C GLN A 59 -5.28 -0.39 0.36
N LYS A 60 -4.73 -0.13 -0.83
CA LYS A 60 -5.36 -0.45 -2.13
C LYS A 60 -5.58 -1.96 -2.29
N MET A 61 -4.56 -2.78 -2.02
CA MET A 61 -4.68 -4.24 -2.14
C MET A 61 -5.62 -4.83 -1.08
N THR A 62 -5.61 -4.31 0.14
CA THR A 62 -6.56 -4.72 1.19
C THR A 62 -8.00 -4.42 0.77
N LYS A 63 -8.26 -3.24 0.20
CA LYS A 63 -9.57 -2.88 -0.34
C LYS A 63 -9.98 -3.85 -1.45
N GLU A 64 -9.08 -4.14 -2.40
CA GLU A 64 -9.36 -5.06 -3.50
C GLU A 64 -9.75 -6.45 -2.99
N LEU A 65 -9.04 -6.99 -1.99
CA LEU A 65 -9.40 -8.24 -1.31
C LEU A 65 -10.80 -8.18 -0.67
N LEU A 66 -11.13 -7.07 0.02
CA LEU A 66 -12.45 -6.91 0.65
C LEU A 66 -13.57 -6.79 -0.38
N LEU A 67 -13.34 -6.17 -1.53
CA LEU A 67 -14.32 -6.13 -2.62
C LEU A 67 -14.57 -7.52 -3.21
N VAL A 68 -13.52 -8.35 -3.36
CA VAL A 68 -13.66 -9.77 -3.72
C VAL A 68 -14.51 -10.50 -2.68
N ALA A 69 -14.24 -10.29 -1.38
CA ALA A 69 -14.99 -10.95 -0.30
C ALA A 69 -16.48 -10.58 -0.27
N ASN A 70 -16.84 -9.40 -0.78
CA ASN A 70 -18.22 -8.92 -0.88
C ASN A 70 -18.88 -9.18 -2.25
N GLY A 71 -18.22 -9.92 -3.15
CA GLY A 71 -18.78 -10.26 -4.45
C GLY A 71 -18.93 -9.05 -5.39
N ILE A 72 -18.07 -8.04 -5.26
CA ILE A 72 -18.08 -6.82 -6.08
C ILE A 72 -16.95 -6.91 -7.10
N ASN A 73 -17.28 -6.89 -8.39
CA ASN A 73 -16.35 -6.99 -9.53
C ASN A 73 -15.23 -8.01 -9.29
N VAL A 74 -15.60 -9.24 -8.94
CA VAL A 74 -14.68 -10.25 -8.39
C VAL A 74 -13.44 -10.46 -9.24
N ASP A 75 -13.59 -10.70 -10.54
CA ASP A 75 -12.45 -10.99 -11.42
C ASP A 75 -11.55 -9.76 -11.63
N GLU A 76 -12.16 -8.58 -11.73
CA GLU A 76 -11.43 -7.31 -11.84
C GLU A 76 -10.61 -7.04 -10.57
N ASN A 77 -11.22 -7.19 -9.39
CA ASN A 77 -10.55 -6.95 -8.12
C ASN A 77 -9.48 -8.00 -7.80
N LYS A 78 -9.65 -9.25 -8.24
CA LYS A 78 -8.58 -10.28 -8.20
C LYS A 78 -7.37 -9.86 -9.04
N ALA A 79 -7.61 -9.45 -10.29
CA ALA A 79 -6.55 -8.99 -11.18
C ALA A 79 -5.86 -7.72 -10.64
N ASN A 80 -6.65 -6.80 -10.07
CA ASN A 80 -6.14 -5.57 -9.48
C ASN A 80 -5.31 -5.84 -8.21
N ALA A 81 -5.78 -6.72 -7.31
CA ALA A 81 -5.05 -7.13 -6.12
C ALA A 81 -3.67 -7.68 -6.46
N LYS A 82 -3.59 -8.57 -7.46
CA LYS A 82 -2.33 -9.12 -7.96
C LYS A 82 -1.40 -8.05 -8.51
N LYS A 83 -1.90 -7.14 -9.37
CA LYS A 83 -1.10 -6.02 -9.90
C LYS A 83 -0.60 -5.09 -8.81
N THR A 84 -1.43 -4.80 -7.81
CA THR A 84 -1.05 -3.97 -6.66
C THR A 84 0.04 -4.66 -5.83
N ALA A 85 -0.07 -5.97 -5.61
CA ALA A 85 0.93 -6.79 -4.92
C ALA A 85 2.28 -6.78 -5.65
N GLU A 86 2.28 -7.04 -6.96
CA GLU A 86 3.49 -7.02 -7.79
C GLU A 86 4.18 -5.65 -7.76
N LEU A 87 3.40 -4.57 -7.85
CA LEU A 87 3.92 -3.21 -7.78
C LEU A 87 4.51 -2.92 -6.40
N PHE A 88 3.83 -3.28 -5.31
CA PHE A 88 4.32 -3.13 -3.94
C PHE A 88 5.64 -3.86 -3.74
N GLU A 89 5.71 -5.14 -4.15
CA GLU A 89 6.91 -5.96 -3.99
C GLU A 89 8.10 -5.41 -4.79
N THR A 90 7.88 -5.08 -6.06
CA THR A 90 8.94 -4.53 -6.92
C THR A 90 9.51 -3.24 -6.36
N THR A 91 8.63 -2.36 -5.87
CA THR A 91 9.04 -1.07 -5.33
C THR A 91 9.66 -1.17 -3.93
N LEU A 92 9.22 -2.11 -3.08
CA LEU A 92 9.87 -2.42 -1.81
C LEU A 92 11.29 -2.96 -2.02
N LYS A 93 11.48 -3.83 -3.01
CA LYS A 93 12.80 -4.34 -3.40
C LYS A 93 13.71 -3.21 -3.88
N ASP A 94 13.24 -2.39 -4.81
CA ASP A 94 13.96 -1.21 -5.32
C ASP A 94 14.41 -0.27 -4.18
N LEU A 95 13.51 0.02 -3.23
CA LEU A 95 13.81 0.88 -2.08
C LEU A 95 14.90 0.25 -1.21
N THR A 96 14.83 -1.07 -0.98
CA THR A 96 15.79 -1.81 -0.15
C THR A 96 17.17 -1.85 -0.80
N ASP A 97 17.23 -2.19 -2.09
CA ASP A 97 18.47 -2.35 -2.85
C ASP A 97 19.22 -1.01 -2.98
N LYS A 98 18.49 0.08 -3.23
CA LYS A 98 19.06 1.43 -3.38
C LYS A 98 19.36 2.13 -2.05
N CYS A 99 18.89 1.59 -0.92
CA CYS A 99 19.12 2.21 0.37
C CYS A 99 20.58 2.07 0.81
N LYS A 100 21.23 3.18 1.21
CA LYS A 100 22.60 3.17 1.73
C LYS A 100 22.66 3.16 3.26
N ASN A 101 21.55 3.46 3.92
CA ASN A 101 21.46 3.54 5.37
C ASN A 101 21.02 2.19 5.95
N ASP A 102 21.85 1.59 6.79
CA ASP A 102 21.61 0.26 7.36
C ASP A 102 20.40 0.19 8.30
N GLU A 103 20.10 1.27 9.03
CA GLU A 103 18.92 1.33 9.89
C GLU A 103 17.63 1.34 9.06
N ILE A 104 17.62 2.11 7.97
CA ILE A 104 16.49 2.13 7.03
C ILE A 104 16.34 0.75 6.37
N LYS A 105 17.44 0.12 5.94
CA LYS A 105 17.41 -1.26 5.41
C LYS A 105 16.82 -2.25 6.41
N LYS A 106 17.22 -2.20 7.69
CA LYS A 106 16.65 -3.04 8.74
C LYS A 106 15.14 -2.82 8.85
N GLN A 107 14.68 -1.57 8.82
CA GLN A 107 13.25 -1.26 8.86
C GLN A 107 12.50 -1.77 7.62
N LEU A 108 13.08 -1.67 6.42
CA LEU A 108 12.52 -2.26 5.20
C LEU A 108 12.49 -3.80 5.26
N GLY A 109 13.46 -4.43 5.94
CA GLY A 109 13.43 -5.87 6.23
C GLY A 109 12.24 -6.29 7.10
N VAL A 110 11.85 -5.47 8.07
CA VAL A 110 10.61 -5.69 8.86
C VAL A 110 9.37 -5.62 7.96
N VAL A 111 9.32 -4.63 7.05
CA VAL A 111 8.25 -4.51 6.06
C VAL A 111 8.20 -5.74 5.14
N ALA A 112 9.36 -6.21 4.67
CA ALA A 112 9.46 -7.38 3.80
C ALA A 112 8.96 -8.66 4.49
N LYS A 113 9.24 -8.84 5.79
CA LYS A 113 8.74 -9.98 6.56
C LYS A 113 7.21 -9.96 6.68
N LEU A 114 6.64 -8.82 7.05
CA LEU A 114 5.19 -8.63 7.12
C LEU A 114 4.53 -8.85 5.74
N TRP A 115 5.20 -8.40 4.68
CA TRP A 115 4.73 -8.61 3.31
C TRP A 115 4.74 -10.09 2.93
N ALA A 116 5.77 -10.86 3.27
CA ALA A 116 5.83 -12.29 2.96
C ALA A 116 4.64 -13.07 3.56
N ASP A 117 4.22 -12.70 4.78
CA ASP A 117 3.06 -13.30 5.45
C ASP A 117 1.72 -12.88 4.81
N TYR A 118 1.67 -11.72 4.17
CA TYR A 118 0.46 -11.15 3.57
C TYR A 118 0.29 -11.49 2.08
N LYS A 119 1.39 -11.60 1.35
CA LYS A 119 1.46 -11.75 -0.10
C LYS A 119 0.56 -12.87 -0.62
N GLY A 120 0.65 -14.04 -0.01
CA GLY A 120 -0.13 -15.21 -0.43
C GLY A 120 -1.65 -15.01 -0.33
N ILE A 121 -2.11 -14.20 0.62
CA ILE A 121 -3.54 -13.87 0.77
C ILE A 121 -3.98 -12.95 -0.38
N ILE A 122 -3.19 -11.93 -0.67
CA ILE A 122 -3.49 -10.94 -1.71
C ILE A 122 -3.42 -11.55 -3.11
N GLU A 123 -2.33 -12.26 -3.45
CA GLU A 123 -2.13 -12.81 -4.80
C GLU A 123 -3.17 -13.87 -5.17
N LYS A 124 -3.63 -14.66 -4.19
CA LYS A 124 -4.68 -15.65 -4.37
C LYS A 124 -6.08 -15.04 -4.24
N ALA A 125 -6.16 -13.80 -3.78
CA ALA A 125 -7.40 -13.18 -3.31
C ALA A 125 -8.20 -14.13 -2.41
N ASP A 126 -7.52 -14.71 -1.42
CA ASP A 126 -8.09 -15.71 -0.52
C ASP A 126 -9.05 -15.04 0.46
N VAL A 127 -10.34 -15.24 0.22
CA VAL A 127 -11.45 -14.68 1.01
C VAL A 127 -11.99 -15.66 2.05
N SER A 128 -11.26 -16.73 2.36
CA SER A 128 -11.58 -17.58 3.51
C SER A 128 -11.57 -16.76 4.80
N GLU A 129 -12.40 -17.15 5.78
CA GLU A 129 -12.50 -16.43 7.05
C GLU A 129 -11.14 -16.32 7.77
N ALA A 130 -10.32 -17.37 7.71
CA ALA A 130 -8.97 -17.37 8.26
C ALA A 130 -8.06 -16.35 7.56
N SER A 131 -8.10 -16.30 6.23
CA SER A 131 -7.26 -15.37 5.44
C SER A 131 -7.72 -13.92 5.58
N LEU A 132 -9.02 -13.66 5.69
CA LEU A 132 -9.54 -12.31 5.96
C LEU A 132 -9.16 -11.82 7.36
N LYS A 133 -9.25 -12.67 8.38
CA LYS A 133 -8.79 -12.33 9.73
C LYS A 133 -7.29 -12.04 9.76
N LYS A 134 -6.49 -12.88 9.09
CA LYS A 134 -5.05 -12.66 8.97
C LYS A 134 -4.72 -11.38 8.18
N ALA A 135 -5.50 -11.05 7.15
CA ALA A 135 -5.36 -9.80 6.40
C ALA A 135 -5.62 -8.58 7.27
N GLU A 136 -6.64 -8.60 8.11
CA GLU A 136 -6.93 -7.54 9.09
C GLU A 136 -5.77 -7.36 10.08
N GLU A 137 -5.25 -8.46 10.61
CA GLU A 137 -4.12 -8.47 11.54
C GLU A 137 -2.82 -7.94 10.91
N LEU A 138 -2.59 -8.18 9.62
CA LEU A 138 -1.35 -7.79 8.91
C LEU A 138 -1.41 -6.39 8.27
N ASN A 139 -2.59 -5.93 7.84
CA ASN A 139 -2.74 -4.66 7.11
C ASN A 139 -2.22 -3.46 7.91
N MET A 140 -2.64 -3.34 9.18
CA MET A 140 -2.25 -2.20 10.02
C MET A 140 -0.78 -2.22 10.42
N PRO A 141 -0.17 -3.34 10.85
CA PRO A 141 1.27 -3.44 11.06
C PRO A 141 2.08 -3.13 9.80
N LEU A 142 1.67 -3.62 8.62
CA LEU A 142 2.37 -3.35 7.37
C LEU A 142 2.36 -1.86 7.03
N LEU A 143 1.18 -1.22 7.11
CA LEU A 143 1.05 0.23 6.92
C LEU A 143 1.92 1.01 7.91
N LYS A 144 1.87 0.68 9.21
CA LYS A 144 2.64 1.38 10.26
C LYS A 144 4.14 1.26 10.05
N ASN A 145 4.65 0.07 9.71
CA ASN A 145 6.08 -0.14 9.48
C ASN A 145 6.55 0.55 8.20
N MET A 146 5.70 0.62 7.18
CA MET A 146 6.00 1.38 5.97
C MET A 146 6.01 2.89 6.24
N ASN A 147 5.05 3.41 7.02
CA ASN A 147 5.07 4.80 7.49
C ASN A 147 6.36 5.13 8.23
N LYS A 148 6.82 4.21 9.09
CA LYS A 148 8.07 4.36 9.83
C LYS A 148 9.27 4.44 8.89
N ALA A 149 9.36 3.56 7.88
CA ALA A 149 10.42 3.61 6.87
C ALA A 149 10.45 4.96 6.12
N VAL A 150 9.28 5.48 5.71
CA VAL A 150 9.18 6.81 5.06
C VAL A 150 9.73 7.92 5.96
N LYS A 151 9.32 7.97 7.24
CA LYS A 151 9.82 8.98 8.18
C LYS A 151 11.34 8.90 8.38
N MET A 152 11.91 7.69 8.34
CA MET A 152 13.36 7.52 8.41
C MET A 152 14.05 8.05 7.16
N TYR A 153 13.49 7.84 5.95
CA TYR A 153 13.99 8.49 4.74
C TYR A 153 13.88 10.02 4.82
N GLU A 154 12.77 10.56 5.32
CA GLU A 154 12.57 12.01 5.47
C GLU A 154 13.59 12.63 6.44
N ALA A 155 13.90 11.92 7.53
CA ALA A 155 14.91 12.37 8.51
C ALA A 155 16.34 12.28 7.95
N ASN A 156 16.66 11.24 7.18
CA ASN A 156 17.98 11.07 6.56
C ASN A 156 18.23 12.02 5.37
N ALA A 157 17.15 12.61 4.82
CA ALA A 157 17.18 13.53 3.69
C ALA A 157 17.47 14.99 4.08
N LYS A 158 17.39 15.33 5.36
CA LYS A 158 17.68 16.67 5.91
C LYS A 158 19.14 16.80 6.30
#